data_AF-A0A6A2W8F6-F1
#
_entry.id   AF-A0A6A2W8F6-F1
#
_cell.length_a   1.000
_cell.length_b   1.000
_cell.length_c   1.000
_cell.angle_alpha   90.00
_cell.angle_beta   90.00
_cell.angle_gamma   90.00
#
_symmetry.space_group_name_H-M   'P 1'
#
loop_
_entity.id
_entity.type
_entity.pdbx_description
1 polymer ?
#
loop_
_entity_poly.entity_id
_entity_poly.type
_entity_poly.pdbx_seq_one_letter_code
_entity_poly.pdbx_strand_id
1 'polypeptide(L)'
;MTKRTSVGKRTKYNRSFTFSKPLHLIARAMPNQQKRRRLKKLNGSIRKLKWDMVEISEEQKEIKEGQRQVREKFEAIESQYDQLRQETNQIMHHTLNTQLRLALMFQILKARENHDYHNAAKLTSALRELVAQDNRQRSVFQNEG
;
A
#
# COMPACT_ATOMS: atom_id res chain seq x y z
N MET A 1 27.99 66.51 -6.33
CA MET A 1 28.44 67.42 -7.42
C MET A 1 27.70 66.98 -8.69
N THR A 2 27.00 67.80 -9.49
CA THR A 2 26.76 69.26 -9.43
C THR A 2 25.40 69.61 -10.10
N LYS A 3 24.78 70.69 -9.63
CA LYS A 3 23.67 71.52 -10.18
C LYS A 3 23.62 71.56 -11.74
N ARG A 4 22.56 71.86 -12.50
CA ARG A 4 21.13 72.27 -12.39
C ARG A 4 20.69 72.61 -13.86
N THR A 5 19.38 72.68 -14.16
CA THR A 5 18.73 73.58 -15.16
C THR A 5 19.25 73.58 -16.62
N SER A 6 18.47 73.23 -17.65
CA SER A 6 17.39 74.05 -18.30
C SER A 6 17.23 73.58 -19.77
N VAL A 7 16.36 74.06 -20.69
CA VAL A 7 15.27 75.05 -20.76
C VAL A 7 14.07 74.37 -21.47
N GLY A 8 12.82 74.64 -21.07
CA GLY A 8 11.64 74.16 -21.83
C GLY A 8 11.34 75.01 -23.08
N LYS A 9 10.94 74.37 -24.19
CA LYS A 9 10.42 75.08 -25.38
C LYS A 9 9.05 74.53 -25.78
N ARG A 10 8.01 75.33 -25.52
CA ARG A 10 6.66 75.13 -26.07
C ARG A 10 6.70 75.34 -27.59
N THR A 11 6.55 74.28 -28.38
CA THR A 11 6.18 74.41 -29.79
C THR A 11 4.66 74.51 -29.91
N LYS A 12 4.19 75.65 -30.42
CA LYS A 12 2.77 75.88 -30.72
C LYS A 12 2.43 75.12 -32.00
N TYR A 13 1.57 74.10 -31.91
CA TYR A 13 0.89 73.58 -33.11
C TYR A 13 -0.57 74.02 -33.09
N ASN A 14 -0.93 74.71 -34.17
CA ASN A 14 -2.20 75.43 -34.30
C ASN A 14 -3.27 74.52 -34.91
N ARG A 15 -4.53 74.92 -34.73
CA ARG A 15 -5.74 74.16 -35.11
C ARG A 15 -5.75 73.65 -36.55
N SER A 16 -6.25 72.43 -36.72
CA SER A 16 -7.34 72.18 -37.67
C SER A 16 -8.27 71.07 -37.16
N PHE A 17 -9.45 71.47 -36.70
CA PHE A 17 -10.55 70.56 -36.40
C PHE A 17 -11.22 70.24 -37.75
N THR A 18 -10.98 69.07 -38.34
CA THR A 18 -11.75 68.60 -39.49
C THR A 18 -12.65 67.45 -39.05
N PHE A 19 -13.95 67.75 -39.01
CA PHE A 19 -14.98 66.77 -38.68
C PHE A 19 -15.21 65.87 -39.90
N SER A 20 -14.37 64.85 -40.08
CA SER A 20 -14.53 63.85 -41.14
C SER A 20 -14.87 62.48 -40.55
N LYS A 21 -16.16 62.18 -40.58
CA LYS A 21 -16.77 60.85 -40.39
C LYS A 21 -18.02 60.81 -41.29
N PRO A 22 -18.53 59.63 -41.67
CA PRO A 22 -17.94 58.28 -41.58
C PRO A 22 -17.95 57.56 -42.94
N LEU A 23 -17.29 56.39 -43.05
CA LEU A 23 -17.78 55.30 -43.90
C LEU A 23 -17.16 53.95 -43.52
N HIS A 24 -18.05 53.00 -43.24
CA HIS A 24 -17.88 51.53 -43.33
C HIS A 24 -16.65 50.83 -42.70
N LEU A 25 -16.82 50.46 -41.43
CA LEU A 25 -16.87 49.05 -41.01
C LEU A 25 -15.89 48.05 -41.67
N ILE A 26 -14.60 48.09 -41.32
CA ILE A 26 -13.76 46.87 -41.29
C ILE A 26 -12.95 46.80 -39.98
N ALA A 27 -13.67 46.73 -38.86
CA ALA A 27 -13.21 45.81 -37.84
C ALA A 27 -13.22 44.42 -38.51
N ARG A 28 -12.08 43.74 -38.61
CA ARG A 28 -11.99 42.38 -39.18
C ARG A 28 -12.69 41.38 -38.26
N ALA A 29 -14.03 41.40 -38.29
CA ALA A 29 -14.85 40.36 -37.74
C ALA A 29 -14.51 39.08 -38.51
N MET A 30 -13.69 38.22 -37.89
CA MET A 30 -13.41 36.86 -38.37
C MET A 30 -14.73 36.26 -38.88
N PRO A 31 -14.81 35.84 -40.17
CA PRO A 31 -16.07 35.51 -40.80
C PRO A 31 -16.81 34.50 -39.93
N ASN A 32 -18.09 34.77 -39.64
CA ASN A 32 -18.87 34.07 -38.61
C ASN A 32 -18.77 32.52 -38.77
N GLN A 33 -18.71 32.06 -40.01
CA GLN A 33 -18.46 30.67 -40.40
C GLN A 33 -17.16 30.07 -39.82
N GLN A 34 -16.05 30.81 -39.76
CA GLN A 34 -14.77 30.32 -39.21
C GLN A 34 -14.82 30.22 -37.68
N LYS A 35 -15.49 31.15 -36.98
CA LYS A 35 -15.79 31.01 -35.54
C LYS A 35 -16.65 29.77 -35.28
N ARG A 36 -17.72 29.57 -36.06
CA ARG A 36 -18.59 28.38 -35.97
C ARG A 36 -17.82 27.07 -36.26
N ARG A 37 -16.91 27.04 -37.24
CA ARG A 37 -16.04 25.87 -37.52
C ARG A 37 -15.11 25.56 -36.34
N ARG A 38 -14.48 26.57 -35.73
CA ARG A 38 -13.63 26.38 -34.53
C ARG A 38 -14.43 25.85 -33.34
N LEU A 39 -15.62 26.40 -33.09
CA LEU A 39 -16.51 25.94 -32.01
C LEU A 39 -17.00 24.50 -32.25
N LYS A 40 -17.35 24.13 -33.49
CA LYS A 40 -17.67 22.73 -33.84
C LYS A 40 -16.51 21.78 -33.56
N LYS A 41 -15.27 22.16 -33.91
CA LYS A 41 -14.07 21.36 -33.62
C LYS A 41 -13.87 21.19 -32.11
N LEU A 42 -13.94 22.29 -31.34
CA LEU A 42 -13.82 22.27 -29.88
C LEU A 42 -14.89 21.39 -29.23
N ASN A 43 -16.15 21.52 -29.63
CA ASN A 43 -17.24 20.70 -29.12
C ASN A 43 -17.06 19.21 -29.48
N GLY A 44 -16.47 18.89 -30.63
CA GLY A 44 -16.07 17.53 -30.99
C GLY A 44 -14.98 16.99 -30.05
N SER A 45 -13.92 17.77 -29.80
CA SER A 45 -12.86 17.39 -28.85
C SER A 45 -13.38 17.21 -27.42
N ILE A 46 -14.28 18.09 -26.95
CA ILE A 46 -14.91 17.96 -25.62
C ILE A 46 -15.79 16.69 -25.54
N ARG A 47 -16.53 16.34 -26.60
CA ARG A 47 -17.31 15.11 -26.64
C ARG A 47 -16.42 13.86 -26.59
N LYS A 48 -15.31 13.85 -27.33
CA LYS A 48 -14.35 12.75 -27.27
C LYS A 48 -13.78 12.63 -25.85
N LEU A 49 -13.23 13.72 -25.30
CA LEU A 49 -12.67 13.72 -23.95
C LEU A 49 -13.66 13.22 -22.89
N LYS A 50 -14.95 13.58 -22.99
CA LYS A 50 -15.99 13.06 -22.09
C LYS A 50 -16.22 11.54 -22.22
N TRP A 51 -16.07 10.99 -23.42
CA TRP A 51 -16.19 9.55 -23.66
C TRP A 51 -14.95 8.81 -23.12
N ASP A 52 -13.76 9.28 -23.49
CA ASP A 52 -12.47 8.78 -22.96
C ASP A 52 -12.45 8.81 -21.41
N MET A 53 -13.01 9.85 -20.77
CA MET A 53 -13.13 9.93 -19.30
C MET A 53 -14.10 8.93 -18.68
N VAL A 54 -15.14 8.49 -19.40
CA VAL A 54 -16.08 7.45 -18.92
C VAL A 54 -15.41 6.08 -19.00
N GLU A 55 -14.79 5.76 -20.14
CA GLU A 55 -14.01 4.53 -20.36
C GLU A 55 -12.93 4.36 -19.28
N ILE A 56 -12.07 5.38 -19.09
CA ILE A 56 -11.06 5.39 -18.01
C ILE A 56 -11.71 5.23 -16.62
N SER A 57 -12.89 5.83 -16.39
CA SER A 57 -13.57 5.68 -15.09
C SER A 57 -14.15 4.29 -14.85
N GLU A 58 -14.39 3.50 -15.90
CA GLU A 58 -14.84 2.11 -15.81
C GLU A 58 -13.63 1.18 -15.60
N GLU A 59 -12.58 1.32 -16.41
CA GLU A 59 -11.29 0.63 -16.20
C GLU A 59 -10.75 0.82 -14.77
N GLN A 60 -10.81 2.04 -14.24
CA GLN A 60 -10.35 2.35 -12.88
C GLN A 60 -11.22 1.73 -11.77
N LYS A 61 -12.47 1.33 -12.05
CA LYS A 61 -13.27 0.54 -11.11
C LYS A 61 -12.82 -0.92 -11.12
N GLU A 62 -12.62 -1.49 -12.32
CA GLU A 62 -12.15 -2.87 -12.47
C GLU A 62 -10.76 -3.06 -11.85
N ILE A 63 -9.84 -2.11 -12.06
CA ILE A 63 -8.51 -2.13 -11.43
C ILE A 63 -8.61 -2.10 -9.90
N LYS A 64 -9.47 -1.24 -9.33
CA LYS A 64 -9.68 -1.17 -7.86
C LYS A 64 -10.25 -2.46 -7.30
N GLU A 65 -11.21 -3.06 -7.99
CA GLU A 65 -11.83 -4.32 -7.61
C GLU A 65 -10.84 -5.49 -7.70
N GLY A 66 -10.04 -5.57 -8.77
CA GLY A 66 -8.95 -6.53 -8.88
C GLY A 66 -7.92 -6.37 -7.75
N GLN A 67 -7.53 -5.13 -7.41
CA GLN A 67 -6.64 -4.88 -6.28
C GLN A 67 -7.25 -5.23 -4.92
N ARG A 68 -8.57 -5.09 -4.74
CA ARG A 68 -9.29 -5.54 -3.53
C ARG A 68 -9.21 -7.05 -3.39
N GLN A 69 -9.57 -7.79 -4.44
CA GLN A 69 -9.51 -9.25 -4.47
C GLN A 69 -8.09 -9.81 -4.26
N VAL A 70 -7.07 -9.11 -4.78
CA VAL A 70 -5.67 -9.48 -4.55
C VAL A 70 -5.28 -9.28 -3.08
N ARG A 71 -5.64 -8.15 -2.45
CA ARG A 71 -5.41 -7.91 -1.02
C ARG A 71 -6.07 -8.96 -0.13
N GLU A 72 -7.35 -9.24 -0.35
CA GLU A 72 -8.11 -10.24 0.43
C GLU A 72 -7.50 -11.65 0.32
N LYS A 73 -6.95 -12.01 -0.85
CA LYS A 73 -6.20 -13.26 -1.02
C LYS A 73 -4.86 -13.28 -0.26
N PHE A 74 -4.12 -12.16 -0.25
CA PHE A 74 -2.88 -12.05 0.53
C PHE A 74 -3.16 -12.11 2.03
N GLU A 75 -4.16 -11.39 2.53
CA GLU A 75 -4.57 -11.41 3.95
C GLU A 75 -4.99 -12.83 4.39
N ALA A 76 -5.71 -13.57 3.53
CA ALA A 76 -6.04 -14.98 3.80
C ALA A 76 -4.81 -15.89 3.82
N ILE A 77 -3.83 -15.67 2.93
CA ILE A 77 -2.57 -16.43 2.89
C ILE A 77 -1.70 -16.13 4.13
N GLU A 78 -1.62 -14.86 4.56
CA GLU A 78 -0.88 -14.46 5.76
C GLU A 78 -1.49 -15.09 7.02
N SER A 79 -2.82 -15.08 7.16
CA SER A 79 -3.53 -15.77 8.24
C SER A 79 -3.26 -17.28 8.27
N GLN A 80 -3.31 -17.95 7.10
CA GLN A 80 -2.97 -19.37 6.97
C GLN A 80 -1.49 -19.66 7.30
N TYR A 81 -0.58 -18.75 6.92
CA TYR A 81 0.84 -18.88 7.21
C TYR A 81 1.12 -18.77 8.72
N ASP A 82 0.51 -17.82 9.41
CA ASP A 82 0.67 -17.65 10.86
C ASP A 82 0.09 -18.85 11.63
N GLN A 83 -1.06 -19.39 11.22
CA GLN A 83 -1.59 -20.64 11.77
C GLN A 83 -0.62 -21.81 11.55
N LEU A 84 -0.16 -22.03 10.31
CA LEU A 84 0.79 -23.10 9.99
C LEU A 84 2.09 -22.98 10.79
N ARG A 85 2.56 -21.74 11.03
CA ARG A 85 3.74 -21.45 11.85
C ARG A 85 3.50 -21.77 13.32
N GLN A 86 2.31 -21.47 13.86
CA GLN A 86 1.92 -21.84 15.22
C GLN A 86 1.86 -23.36 15.40
N GLU A 87 1.18 -24.07 14.51
CA GLU A 87 1.11 -25.54 14.50
C GLU A 87 2.50 -26.19 14.38
N THR A 88 3.34 -25.68 13.48
CA THR A 88 4.73 -26.15 13.30
C THR A 88 5.54 -25.99 14.58
N ASN A 89 5.42 -24.86 15.28
CA ASN A 89 6.10 -24.63 16.55
C ASN A 89 5.61 -25.61 17.64
N GLN A 90 4.30 -25.87 17.72
CA GLN A 90 3.73 -26.86 18.65
C GLN A 90 4.28 -28.27 18.38
N ILE A 91 4.30 -28.71 17.11
CA ILE A 91 4.86 -30.00 16.70
C ILE A 91 6.36 -30.08 17.05
N MET A 92 7.13 -29.02 16.81
CA MET A 92 8.54 -28.94 17.17
C MET A 92 8.76 -29.09 18.68
N HIS A 93 8.01 -28.35 19.50
CA HIS A 93 8.07 -28.49 20.97
C HIS A 93 7.72 -29.91 21.43
N HIS A 94 6.67 -30.52 20.88
CA HIS A 94 6.28 -31.90 21.18
C HIS A 94 7.34 -32.93 20.79
N THR A 95 7.96 -32.73 19.62
CA THR A 95 9.04 -33.58 19.11
C THR A 95 10.27 -33.52 20.00
N LEU A 96 10.70 -32.30 20.40
CA LEU A 96 11.81 -32.09 21.32
C LEU A 96 11.54 -32.71 22.71
N ASN A 97 10.32 -32.57 23.25
CA ASN A 97 9.94 -33.20 24.51
C ASN A 97 10.01 -34.73 24.42
N THR A 98 9.54 -35.30 23.30
CA THR A 98 9.58 -36.75 23.04
C THR A 98 11.02 -37.26 22.91
N GLN A 99 11.88 -36.55 22.18
CA GLN A 99 13.32 -36.88 22.09
C GLN A 99 14.00 -36.84 23.46
N LEU A 100 13.72 -35.83 24.28
CA LEU A 100 14.29 -35.70 25.63
C LEU A 100 13.83 -36.85 26.56
N ARG A 101 12.55 -37.25 26.48
CA ARG A 101 12.05 -38.44 27.21
C ARG A 101 12.79 -39.70 26.81
N LEU A 102 12.94 -39.95 25.51
CA LEU A 102 13.65 -41.12 24.99
C LEU A 102 15.11 -41.12 25.47
N ALA A 103 15.80 -39.98 25.39
CA ALA A 103 17.17 -39.83 25.89
C ALA A 103 17.28 -40.17 27.40
N LEU A 104 16.38 -39.64 28.24
CA LEU A 104 16.31 -39.98 29.66
C LEU A 104 16.02 -41.47 29.89
N MET A 105 15.10 -42.07 29.14
CA MET A 105 14.78 -43.50 29.23
C MET A 105 16.00 -44.37 28.89
N PHE A 106 16.75 -44.05 27.83
CA PHE A 106 18.00 -44.76 27.50
C PHE A 106 19.08 -44.56 28.57
N GLN A 107 19.21 -43.36 29.14
CA GLN A 107 20.15 -43.11 30.24
C GLN A 107 19.78 -43.89 31.51
N ILE A 108 18.49 -44.04 31.84
CA ILE A 108 18.02 -44.88 32.95
C ILE A 108 18.37 -46.35 32.72
N LEU A 109 18.15 -46.87 31.50
CA LEU A 109 18.51 -48.25 31.16
C LEU A 109 20.02 -48.48 31.32
N LYS A 110 20.86 -47.58 30.77
CA LYS A 110 22.32 -47.64 30.90
C LYS A 110 22.80 -47.50 32.35
N ALA A 111 22.16 -46.67 33.17
CA ALA A 111 22.51 -46.56 34.59
C ALA A 111 22.19 -47.86 35.34
N ARG A 112 21.05 -48.52 35.03
CA ARG A 112 20.67 -49.81 35.62
C ARG A 112 21.57 -50.96 35.17
N GLU A 113 21.97 -50.98 33.90
CA GLU A 113 22.94 -51.92 33.34
C GLU A 113 24.29 -51.84 34.07
N ASN A 114 24.75 -50.62 34.39
CA ASN A 114 25.97 -50.38 35.15
C ASN A 114 25.80 -50.49 36.69
N HIS A 115 24.66 -50.98 37.19
CA HIS A 115 24.30 -51.04 38.61
C HIS A 115 24.31 -49.68 39.37
N ASP A 116 24.30 -48.55 38.65
CA ASP A 116 24.21 -47.20 39.23
C ASP A 116 22.74 -46.85 39.53
N TYR A 117 22.22 -47.49 40.58
CA TYR A 117 20.83 -47.29 41.02
C TYR A 117 20.56 -45.87 41.54
N HIS A 118 21.57 -45.16 42.03
CA HIS A 118 21.42 -43.79 42.52
C HIS A 118 21.17 -42.82 41.36
N ASN A 119 21.95 -42.90 40.29
CA ASN A 119 21.75 -42.10 39.09
C ASN A 119 20.48 -42.52 38.34
N ALA A 120 20.19 -43.84 38.25
CA ALA A 120 18.95 -44.33 37.68
C ALA A 120 17.71 -43.76 38.41
N ALA A 121 17.76 -43.63 39.75
CA ALA A 121 16.69 -42.99 40.53
C ALA A 121 16.57 -41.49 40.22
N LYS A 122 17.68 -40.74 40.18
CA LYS A 122 17.69 -39.30 39.82
C LYS A 122 17.08 -39.05 38.43
N LEU A 123 17.53 -39.79 37.43
CA LEU A 123 17.03 -39.71 36.05
C LEU A 123 15.55 -40.09 35.97
N THR A 124 15.09 -41.07 36.77
CA THR A 124 13.68 -41.44 36.85
C THR A 124 12.83 -40.31 37.44
N SER A 125 13.31 -39.59 38.45
CA SER A 125 12.62 -38.41 38.98
C SER A 125 12.54 -37.27 37.95
N ALA A 126 13.66 -36.95 37.30
CA ALA A 126 13.69 -35.93 36.23
C ALA A 126 12.72 -36.26 35.08
N LEU A 127 12.61 -37.54 34.69
CA LEU A 127 11.65 -37.98 33.68
C LEU A 127 10.19 -37.78 34.13
N ARG A 128 9.86 -38.04 35.41
CA ARG A 128 8.51 -37.77 35.96
C ARG A 128 8.19 -36.28 35.95
N GLU A 129 9.15 -35.43 36.34
CA GLU A 129 8.99 -33.97 36.36
C GLU A 129 8.76 -33.43 34.94
N LEU A 130 9.53 -33.88 33.96
CA LEU A 130 9.37 -33.53 32.54
C LEU A 130 7.99 -33.92 31.99
N VAL A 131 7.53 -35.14 32.30
CA VAL A 131 6.19 -35.62 31.88
C VAL A 131 5.09 -34.79 32.56
N ALA A 132 5.23 -34.48 33.86
CA ALA A 132 4.27 -33.64 34.58
C ALA A 132 4.23 -32.20 34.03
N GLN A 133 5.37 -31.63 33.63
CA GLN A 133 5.44 -30.30 33.01
C GLN A 133 4.76 -30.26 31.64
N ASP A 134 5.05 -31.22 30.76
CA ASP A 134 4.43 -31.32 29.44
C ASP A 134 2.91 -31.55 29.52
N ASN A 135 2.45 -32.40 30.45
CA ASN A 135 1.02 -32.61 30.66
C ASN A 135 0.31 -31.32 31.11
N ARG A 136 0.93 -30.52 31.99
CA ARG A 136 0.40 -29.19 32.35
C ARG A 136 0.33 -28.25 31.14
N GLN A 137 1.36 -28.24 30.30
CA GLN A 137 1.37 -27.43 29.08
C GLN A 137 0.25 -27.85 28.11
N ARG A 138 0.07 -29.16 27.87
CA ARG A 138 -1.04 -29.68 27.03
C ARG A 138 -2.42 -29.27 27.55
N SER A 139 -2.64 -29.29 28.86
CA SER A 139 -3.93 -28.88 29.44
C SER A 139 -4.24 -27.40 29.27
N VAL A 140 -3.25 -26.52 29.09
CA VAL A 140 -3.52 -25.09 28.80
C VAL A 140 -4.05 -24.95 27.37
N PHE A 141 -3.39 -25.57 26.39
CA PHE A 141 -3.79 -25.47 24.98
C PHE A 141 -5.15 -26.12 24.63
N GLN A 142 -5.70 -26.95 25.50
CA GLN A 142 -7.05 -27.54 25.32
C GLN A 142 -8.19 -26.69 25.91
N ASN A 143 -7.88 -25.58 26.60
CA ASN A 143 -8.90 -24.69 27.21
C ASN A 143 -8.99 -23.31 26.53
N GLU A 144 -8.22 -23.07 25.45
CA GLU A 144 -8.20 -21.81 24.69
C GLU A 144 -8.70 -21.97 23.23
N GLY A 145 -9.39 -23.07 22.92
CA GLY A 145 -9.97 -23.38 21.60
C GLY A 145 -11.49 -23.51 21.62
#